data_AF-A0A559M352-F1
#
_entry.id   AF-A0A559M352-F1
#
_cell.length_a   1.000
_cell.length_b   1.000
_cell.length_c   1.000
_cell.angle_alpha   90.00
_cell.angle_beta   90.00
_cell.angle_gamma   90.00
#
_symmetry.space_group_name_H-M   'P 1'
#
loop_
_entity.id
_entity.type
_entity.pdbx_description
1 polymer ?
#
loop_
_entity_poly.entity_id
_entity_poly.type
_entity_poly.pdbx_seq_one_letter_code
_entity_poly.pdbx_strand_id
1 'polypeptide(L)'
;MSTIHDRILATAADNTRLHKTLSETEYGPPALQQNSLYINKLKKDIPEENKKLLMASRKVNIGLQKHKKYKDSHVRRLACNIGGKKEKFEAEASKGEREWHDAVQDKENIKESIEQLERDLADATKQNSDFSVIASTHNAAQQELDDLYASLFNGPTPEIPGEDDKENAVHEASEIVSAMQAHLDTETQARALLLDAKKALNVATFHIKEALDSAYWRGMLAGMARANSLSNAEESAAQVQMLMNRAWEQQPAVQSLGDLHVAETGTVDVVFNNSFVAMDVRDRIRDSEQ
;
A
#
# COMPACT_ATOMS: atom_id res chain seq x y z
N MET A 1 3.46 -22.72 -50.67
CA MET A 1 3.67 -22.08 -49.36
C MET A 1 3.26 -20.64 -49.54
N SER A 2 2.37 -20.10 -48.68
CA SER A 2 1.99 -18.69 -48.77
C SER A 2 3.16 -17.86 -48.28
N THR A 3 3.58 -16.87 -49.06
CA THR A 3 4.68 -15.98 -48.65
C THR A 3 4.25 -15.09 -47.48
N ILE A 4 5.21 -14.54 -46.72
CA ILE A 4 4.89 -13.56 -45.67
C ILE A 4 4.15 -12.34 -46.26
N HIS A 5 4.50 -11.97 -47.49
CA HIS A 5 3.81 -10.91 -48.23
C HIS A 5 2.34 -11.25 -48.51
N ASP A 6 2.05 -12.47 -48.95
CA ASP A 6 0.67 -12.92 -49.19
C ASP A 6 -0.15 -12.94 -47.88
N ARG A 7 0.48 -13.33 -46.76
CA ARG A 7 -0.15 -13.34 -45.42
C ARG A 7 -0.46 -11.93 -44.93
N ILE A 8 0.45 -10.97 -45.14
CA ILE A 8 0.22 -9.55 -44.83
C ILE A 8 -0.94 -9.00 -45.68
N LEU A 9 -0.96 -9.31 -46.98
CA LEU A 9 -2.06 -8.87 -47.86
C LEU A 9 -3.41 -9.49 -47.45
N ALA A 10 -3.42 -10.76 -47.06
CA ALA A 10 -4.62 -11.46 -46.63
C ALA A 10 -5.21 -10.90 -45.31
N THR A 11 -4.35 -10.37 -44.44
CA THR A 11 -4.73 -9.85 -43.09
C THR A 11 -4.94 -8.33 -43.05
N ALA A 12 -4.61 -7.61 -44.13
CA ALA A 12 -4.69 -6.15 -44.18
C ALA A 12 -6.10 -5.60 -43.88
N ALA A 13 -7.15 -6.30 -44.34
CA ALA A 13 -8.54 -5.93 -44.07
C ALA A 13 -8.88 -6.06 -42.58
N ASP A 14 -8.43 -7.14 -41.93
CA ASP A 14 -8.63 -7.36 -40.50
C ASP A 14 -7.85 -6.35 -39.66
N ASN A 15 -6.59 -6.08 -40.00
CA ASN A 15 -5.79 -5.03 -39.36
C ASN A 15 -6.50 -3.67 -39.42
N THR A 16 -7.05 -3.31 -40.59
CA THR A 16 -7.80 -2.04 -40.76
C THR A 16 -9.07 -2.02 -39.91
N ARG A 17 -9.83 -3.13 -39.88
CA ARG A 17 -11.04 -3.28 -39.07
C ARG A 17 -10.71 -3.14 -37.58
N LEU A 18 -9.65 -3.79 -37.10
CA LEU A 18 -9.24 -3.78 -35.70
C LEU A 18 -8.80 -2.39 -35.26
N HIS A 19 -7.95 -1.70 -36.04
CA HIS A 19 -7.57 -0.32 -35.73
C HIS A 19 -8.76 0.63 -35.73
N LYS A 20 -9.72 0.44 -36.63
CA LYS A 20 -10.96 1.22 -36.62
C LYS A 20 -11.74 0.99 -35.32
N THR A 21 -11.96 -0.26 -34.92
CA THR A 21 -12.64 -0.59 -33.66
C THR A 21 -11.90 0.00 -32.46
N LEU A 22 -10.57 -0.11 -32.41
CA LEU A 22 -9.75 0.46 -31.34
C LEU A 22 -9.93 1.98 -31.25
N SER A 23 -9.87 2.69 -32.38
CA SER A 23 -10.08 4.13 -32.41
C SER A 23 -11.50 4.54 -32.00
N GLU A 24 -12.52 3.80 -32.44
CA GLU A 24 -13.91 4.07 -32.06
C GLU A 24 -14.21 3.77 -30.58
N THR A 25 -13.40 2.93 -29.93
CA THR A 25 -13.62 2.48 -28.54
C THR A 25 -12.55 2.97 -27.54
N GLU A 26 -11.61 3.80 -27.99
CA GLU A 26 -10.45 4.28 -27.20
C GLU A 26 -10.86 4.97 -25.89
N TYR A 27 -12.00 5.66 -25.89
CA TYR A 27 -12.52 6.33 -24.70
C TYR A 27 -13.08 5.37 -23.64
N GLY A 28 -13.36 4.11 -23.99
CA GLY A 28 -14.05 3.15 -23.13
C GLY A 28 -13.31 2.83 -21.84
N PRO A 29 -12.06 2.32 -21.90
CA PRO A 29 -11.28 1.99 -20.69
C PRO A 29 -11.11 3.15 -19.70
N PRO A 30 -10.69 4.37 -20.10
CA PRO A 30 -10.56 5.48 -19.15
C PRO A 30 -11.91 5.95 -18.60
N ALA A 31 -12.97 5.97 -19.43
CA ALA A 31 -14.31 6.34 -18.96
C ALA A 31 -14.85 5.33 -17.93
N LEU A 32 -14.64 4.03 -18.16
CA LEU A 32 -15.00 2.97 -17.20
C LEU A 32 -14.27 3.14 -15.87
N GLN A 33 -12.97 3.42 -15.91
CA GLN A 33 -12.17 3.64 -14.71
C GLN A 33 -12.65 4.87 -13.95
N GLN A 34 -12.86 5.99 -14.62
CA GLN A 34 -13.33 7.23 -14.00
C GLN A 34 -14.72 7.06 -13.38
N ASN A 35 -15.63 6.39 -14.09
CA ASN A 35 -16.98 6.18 -13.60
C ASN A 35 -17.01 5.18 -12.42
N SER A 36 -16.16 4.17 -12.44
CA SER A 36 -15.97 3.26 -11.29
C SER A 36 -15.48 3.99 -10.03
N LEU A 37 -14.55 4.94 -10.19
CA LEU A 37 -14.10 5.81 -9.08
C LEU A 37 -15.22 6.70 -8.57
N TYR A 38 -16.04 7.26 -9.46
CA TYR A 38 -17.20 8.06 -9.09
C TYR A 38 -18.24 7.25 -8.31
N ILE A 39 -18.58 6.05 -8.77
CA ILE A 39 -19.47 5.12 -8.05
C ILE A 39 -18.92 4.82 -6.65
N ASN A 40 -17.62 4.55 -6.53
CA ASN A 40 -17.00 4.28 -5.24
C ASN A 40 -17.06 5.47 -4.30
N LYS A 41 -16.96 6.70 -4.83
CA LYS A 41 -17.15 7.92 -4.05
C LYS A 41 -18.60 8.04 -3.58
N LEU A 42 -19.59 7.89 -4.48
CA LEU A 42 -21.02 7.95 -4.11
C LEU A 42 -21.38 6.90 -3.04
N LYS A 43 -20.85 5.68 -3.16
CA LYS A 43 -21.02 4.62 -2.15
C LYS A 43 -20.44 4.96 -0.77
N LYS A 44 -19.46 5.87 -0.70
CA LYS A 44 -18.91 6.40 0.56
C LYS A 44 -19.70 7.61 1.07
N ASP A 45 -20.15 8.48 0.17
CA ASP A 45 -20.86 9.71 0.52
C ASP A 45 -22.28 9.43 1.08
N ILE A 46 -23.01 8.46 0.50
CA ILE A 46 -24.36 8.06 0.95
C ILE A 46 -24.40 7.66 2.44
N PRO A 47 -23.56 6.74 2.95
CA PRO A 47 -23.59 6.39 4.37
C PRO A 47 -23.14 7.55 5.28
N GLU A 48 -22.29 8.45 4.80
CA GLU A 48 -21.91 9.65 5.54
C GLU A 48 -23.07 10.65 5.67
N GLU A 49 -23.80 10.90 4.59
CA GLU A 49 -25.02 11.72 4.62
C GLU A 49 -26.12 11.08 5.46
N ASN A 50 -26.28 9.74 5.40
CA ASN A 50 -27.21 9.03 6.28
C ASN A 50 -26.87 9.21 7.77
N LYS A 51 -25.58 9.24 8.14
CA LYS A 51 -25.17 9.58 9.52
C LYS A 51 -25.58 11.02 9.88
N LYS A 52 -25.44 11.98 8.97
CA LYS A 52 -25.90 13.36 9.17
C LYS A 52 -27.41 13.43 9.33
N LEU A 53 -28.17 12.67 8.54
CA LEU A 53 -29.63 12.57 8.64
C LEU A 53 -30.07 12.04 10.01
N LEU A 54 -29.37 11.03 10.55
CA LEU A 54 -29.63 10.52 11.90
C LEU A 54 -29.38 11.59 12.97
N MET A 55 -28.31 12.37 12.84
CA MET A 55 -28.02 13.47 13.77
C MET A 55 -29.06 14.60 13.67
N ALA A 56 -29.44 14.99 12.46
CA ALA A 56 -30.48 15.99 12.21
C ALA A 56 -31.84 15.53 12.77
N SER A 57 -32.20 14.27 12.56
CA SER A 57 -33.43 13.67 13.11
C SER A 57 -33.45 13.68 14.64
N ARG A 58 -32.30 13.45 15.30
CA ARG A 58 -32.17 13.60 16.76
C ARG A 58 -32.38 15.05 17.19
N LYS A 59 -31.79 16.03 16.49
CA LYS A 59 -31.98 17.47 16.78
C LYS A 59 -33.45 17.87 16.65
N VAL A 60 -34.12 17.45 15.58
CA VAL A 60 -35.56 17.69 15.37
C VAL A 60 -36.39 17.11 16.52
N ASN A 61 -36.12 15.86 16.92
CA ASN A 61 -36.85 15.23 18.03
C ASN A 61 -36.63 15.95 19.37
N ILE A 62 -35.39 16.37 19.66
CA ILE A 62 -35.08 17.16 20.86
C ILE A 62 -35.79 18.53 20.81
N GLY A 63 -35.74 19.21 19.66
CA GLY A 63 -36.42 20.48 19.42
C GLY A 63 -37.94 20.36 19.63
N LEU A 64 -38.55 19.32 19.06
CA LEU A 64 -39.98 19.03 19.20
C LEU A 64 -40.37 18.76 20.66
N GLN A 65 -39.57 17.97 21.39
CA GLN A 65 -39.82 17.72 22.81
C GLN A 65 -39.71 18.99 23.65
N LYS A 66 -38.73 19.85 23.37
CA LYS A 66 -38.59 21.17 24.02
C LYS A 66 -39.78 22.07 23.70
N HIS A 67 -40.18 22.16 22.44
CA HIS A 67 -41.33 22.95 22.00
C HIS A 67 -42.62 22.50 22.69
N LYS A 68 -42.91 21.18 22.73
CA LYS A 68 -44.07 20.61 23.45
C LYS A 68 -44.04 20.94 24.94
N LYS A 69 -42.91 20.70 25.62
CA LYS A 69 -42.74 21.03 27.05
C LYS A 69 -42.92 22.52 27.34
N TYR A 70 -42.53 23.40 26.42
CA TYR A 70 -42.67 24.84 26.57
C TYR A 70 -44.12 25.31 26.36
N LYS A 71 -44.82 24.75 25.38
CA LYS A 71 -46.24 25.02 25.06
C LYS A 71 -47.20 24.55 26.17
N ASP A 72 -46.95 23.38 26.74
CA ASP A 72 -47.89 22.73 27.68
C ASP A 72 -47.67 23.15 29.15
N SER A 73 -46.65 23.96 29.46
CA SER A 73 -46.33 24.34 30.84
C SER A 73 -47.20 25.50 31.34
N HIS A 74 -48.42 25.19 31.79
CA HIS A 74 -49.34 26.15 32.39
C HIS A 74 -48.78 26.88 33.62
N VAL A 75 -47.95 26.19 34.43
CA VAL A 75 -47.30 26.76 35.62
C VAL A 75 -46.27 27.83 35.25
N ARG A 76 -45.47 27.60 34.20
CA ARG A 76 -44.45 28.54 33.73
C ARG A 76 -45.06 29.79 33.10
N ARG A 77 -46.18 29.61 32.39
CA ARG A 77 -46.98 30.68 31.81
C ARG A 77 -47.64 31.56 32.89
N LEU A 78 -48.18 30.95 33.95
CA LEU A 78 -48.72 31.68 35.10
C LEU A 78 -47.64 32.44 35.87
N ALA A 79 -46.49 31.81 36.13
CA ALA A 79 -45.36 32.46 36.82
C ALA A 79 -44.79 33.67 36.05
N CYS A 80 -44.69 33.59 34.72
CA CYS A 80 -44.22 34.72 33.90
C CYS A 80 -45.24 35.86 33.82
N ASN A 81 -46.55 35.55 33.82
CA ASN A 81 -47.62 36.56 33.88
C ASN A 81 -47.64 37.29 35.23
N ILE A 82 -47.46 36.59 36.35
CA ILE A 82 -47.47 37.18 37.70
C ILE A 82 -46.17 37.98 37.95
N GLY A 83 -45.03 37.53 37.41
CA GLY A 83 -43.73 38.17 37.61
C GLY A 83 -43.35 39.27 36.60
N GLY A 84 -44.26 39.67 35.69
CA GLY A 84 -44.01 40.75 34.71
C GLY A 84 -42.97 40.45 33.62
N LYS A 85 -42.59 39.17 33.41
CA LYS A 85 -41.51 38.74 32.48
C LYS A 85 -42.04 38.14 31.16
N LYS A 86 -43.23 38.55 30.74
CA LYS A 86 -43.95 37.98 29.59
C LYS A 86 -43.16 38.05 28.28
N GLU A 87 -42.51 39.18 27.99
CA GLU A 87 -41.68 39.36 26.78
C GLU A 87 -40.52 38.36 26.70
N LYS A 88 -39.87 38.05 27.82
CA LYS A 88 -38.75 37.09 27.83
C LYS A 88 -39.21 35.66 27.52
N PHE A 89 -40.41 35.31 27.99
CA PHE A 89 -41.02 34.01 27.72
C PHE A 89 -41.44 33.88 26.24
N GLU A 90 -42.03 34.93 25.67
CA GLU A 90 -42.39 34.96 24.24
C GLU A 90 -41.14 34.94 23.34
N ALA A 91 -40.08 35.68 23.69
CA ALA A 91 -38.83 35.68 22.96
C ALA A 91 -38.13 34.30 22.95
N GLU A 92 -38.13 33.59 24.09
CA GLU A 92 -37.60 32.22 24.19
C GLU A 92 -38.46 31.21 23.40
N ALA A 93 -39.78 31.35 23.43
CA ALA A 93 -40.69 30.50 22.65
C ALA A 93 -40.46 30.68 21.15
N SER A 94 -40.42 31.93 20.67
CA SER A 94 -40.16 32.23 19.26
C SER A 94 -38.75 31.86 18.82
N LYS A 95 -37.77 31.82 19.73
CA LYS A 95 -36.42 31.32 19.44
C LYS A 95 -36.43 29.80 19.30
N GLY A 96 -37.07 29.07 20.22
CA GLY A 96 -37.16 27.61 20.15
C GLY A 96 -37.97 27.10 18.96
N GLU A 97 -39.02 27.82 18.55
CA GLU A 97 -39.78 27.54 17.33
C GLU A 97 -38.92 27.71 16.07
N ARG A 98 -38.15 28.81 15.97
CA ARG A 98 -37.18 29.01 14.89
C ARG A 98 -36.13 27.90 14.85
N GLU A 99 -35.49 27.59 15.97
CA GLU A 99 -34.48 26.51 16.05
C GLU A 99 -35.06 25.14 15.66
N TRP A 100 -36.34 24.86 15.94
CA TRP A 100 -37.00 23.64 15.50
C TRP A 100 -37.28 23.65 13.99
N HIS A 101 -37.81 24.75 13.45
CA HIS A 101 -38.03 24.90 12.01
C HIS A 101 -36.73 24.79 11.21
N ASP A 102 -35.66 25.43 11.67
CA ASP A 102 -34.34 25.34 11.06
C ASP A 102 -33.84 23.88 11.06
N ALA A 103 -33.99 23.17 12.18
CA ALA A 103 -33.60 21.76 12.26
C ALA A 103 -34.44 20.85 11.35
N VAL A 104 -35.72 21.16 11.14
CA VAL A 104 -36.60 20.43 10.20
C VAL A 104 -36.15 20.69 8.76
N GLN A 105 -35.88 21.95 8.41
CA GLN A 105 -35.40 22.30 7.08
C GLN A 105 -34.05 21.63 6.77
N ASP A 106 -33.11 21.67 7.71
CA ASP A 106 -31.83 20.98 7.59
C ASP A 106 -32.00 19.49 7.33
N LYS A 107 -32.94 18.85 8.03
CA LYS A 107 -33.24 17.42 7.85
C LYS A 107 -33.79 17.12 6.46
N GLU A 108 -34.72 17.93 5.96
CA GLU A 108 -35.28 17.74 4.61
C GLU A 108 -34.22 18.00 3.54
N ASN A 109 -33.39 19.03 3.67
CA ASN A 109 -32.27 19.29 2.75
C ASN A 109 -31.29 18.10 2.68
N ILE A 110 -30.95 17.50 3.83
CA ILE A 110 -30.09 16.30 3.88
C ILE A 110 -30.78 15.11 3.19
N LYS A 111 -32.10 14.95 3.40
CA LYS A 111 -32.87 13.88 2.76
C LYS A 111 -32.90 14.03 1.24
N GLU A 112 -33.15 15.23 0.74
CA GLU A 112 -33.09 15.54 -0.69
C GLU A 112 -31.69 15.27 -1.27
N SER A 113 -30.63 15.61 -0.52
CA SER A 113 -29.26 15.30 -0.91
C SER A 113 -29.00 13.81 -1.01
N ILE A 114 -29.51 12.99 -0.07
CA ILE A 114 -29.37 11.52 -0.12
C ILE A 114 -30.12 10.97 -1.35
N GLU A 115 -31.36 11.42 -1.57
CA GLU A 115 -32.14 10.99 -2.73
C GLU A 115 -31.45 11.36 -4.05
N GLN A 116 -30.77 12.51 -4.12
CA GLN A 116 -29.96 12.87 -5.29
C GLN A 116 -28.75 11.96 -5.46
N LEU A 117 -27.99 11.69 -4.39
CA LEU A 117 -26.83 10.79 -4.44
C LEU A 117 -27.22 9.37 -4.86
N GLU A 118 -28.38 8.88 -4.43
CA GLU A 118 -28.92 7.58 -4.83
C GLU A 118 -29.31 7.54 -6.32
N ARG A 119 -29.92 8.62 -6.83
CA ARG A 119 -30.19 8.77 -8.28
C ARG A 119 -28.89 8.79 -9.09
N ASP A 120 -27.93 9.61 -8.67
CA ASP A 120 -26.62 9.71 -9.33
C ASP A 120 -25.90 8.36 -9.32
N LEU A 121 -26.03 7.57 -8.24
CA LEU A 121 -25.45 6.23 -8.16
C LEU A 121 -26.12 5.27 -9.14
N ALA A 122 -27.45 5.32 -9.26
CA ALA A 122 -28.18 4.48 -10.21
C ALA A 122 -27.78 4.81 -11.66
N ASP A 123 -27.74 6.10 -12.00
CA ASP A 123 -27.35 6.58 -13.33
C ASP A 123 -25.90 6.25 -13.65
N ALA A 124 -24.97 6.50 -12.72
CA ALA A 124 -23.57 6.15 -12.87
C ALA A 124 -23.39 4.63 -13.04
N THR A 125 -24.12 3.81 -12.29
CA THR A 125 -24.06 2.34 -12.41
C THR A 125 -24.51 1.88 -13.80
N LYS A 126 -25.57 2.49 -14.35
CA LYS A 126 -26.04 2.20 -15.72
C LYS A 126 -25.01 2.62 -16.78
N GLN A 127 -24.45 3.82 -16.67
CA GLN A 127 -23.37 4.26 -17.55
C GLN A 127 -22.13 3.36 -17.45
N ASN A 128 -21.87 2.79 -16.26
CA ASN A 128 -20.75 1.90 -16.04
C ASN A 128 -20.91 0.57 -16.80
N SER A 129 -22.13 0.03 -16.89
CA SER A 129 -22.38 -1.13 -17.74
C SER A 129 -22.15 -0.81 -19.21
N ASP A 130 -22.53 0.37 -19.68
CA ASP A 130 -22.32 0.78 -21.08
C ASP A 130 -20.82 0.92 -21.38
N PHE A 131 -20.06 1.62 -20.52
CA PHE A 131 -18.60 1.72 -20.65
C PHE A 131 -17.90 0.37 -20.52
N SER A 132 -18.43 -0.55 -19.72
CA SER A 132 -17.86 -1.90 -19.58
C SER A 132 -17.94 -2.69 -20.87
N VAL A 133 -19.02 -2.54 -21.64
CA VAL A 133 -19.16 -3.18 -22.96
C VAL A 133 -18.13 -2.60 -23.92
N ILE A 134 -18.03 -1.27 -23.98
CA ILE A 134 -17.09 -0.57 -24.87
C ILE A 134 -15.63 -0.94 -24.54
N ALA A 135 -15.27 -0.93 -23.26
CA ALA A 135 -13.93 -1.32 -22.81
C ALA A 135 -13.62 -2.79 -23.10
N SER A 136 -14.62 -3.67 -22.96
CA SER A 136 -14.48 -5.09 -23.33
C SER A 136 -14.22 -5.25 -24.82
N THR A 137 -14.99 -4.54 -25.67
CA THR A 137 -14.78 -4.55 -27.13
C THR A 137 -13.40 -3.99 -27.50
N HIS A 138 -12.96 -2.92 -26.84
CA HIS A 138 -11.62 -2.35 -27.04
C HIS A 138 -10.53 -3.38 -26.72
N ASN A 139 -10.60 -3.99 -25.53
CA ASN A 139 -9.61 -4.97 -25.08
C ASN A 139 -9.60 -6.22 -25.97
N ALA A 140 -10.78 -6.69 -26.39
CA ALA A 140 -10.89 -7.83 -27.32
C ALA A 140 -10.27 -7.51 -28.67
N ALA A 141 -10.50 -6.31 -29.22
CA ALA A 141 -9.89 -5.88 -30.47
C ALA A 141 -8.37 -5.71 -30.34
N GLN A 142 -7.89 -5.23 -29.19
CA GLN A 142 -6.45 -5.14 -28.92
C GLN A 142 -5.81 -6.53 -28.89
N GLN A 143 -6.44 -7.47 -28.17
CA GLN A 143 -5.96 -8.84 -28.12
C GLN A 143 -5.97 -9.52 -29.50
N GLU A 144 -7.04 -9.34 -30.28
CA GLU A 144 -7.12 -9.88 -31.64
C GLU A 144 -6.04 -9.27 -32.56
N LEU A 145 -5.70 -7.99 -32.37
CA LEU A 145 -4.61 -7.34 -33.10
C LEU A 145 -3.24 -7.88 -32.69
N ASP A 146 -3.02 -8.08 -31.39
CA ASP A 146 -1.79 -8.67 -30.86
C ASP A 146 -1.62 -10.11 -31.37
N ASP A 147 -2.70 -10.90 -31.36
CA ASP A 147 -2.72 -12.26 -31.89
C ASP A 147 -2.49 -12.29 -33.41
N LEU A 148 -3.05 -11.33 -34.15
CA LEU A 148 -2.82 -11.17 -35.58
C LEU A 148 -1.34 -10.92 -35.87
N TYR A 149 -0.74 -9.97 -35.16
CA TYR A 149 0.69 -9.64 -35.32
C TYR A 149 1.59 -10.78 -34.87
N ALA A 150 1.28 -11.41 -33.75
CA ALA A 150 1.97 -12.62 -33.31
C ALA A 150 1.89 -13.71 -34.38
N SER A 151 0.73 -13.91 -35.02
CA SER A 151 0.63 -14.91 -36.08
C SER A 151 1.50 -14.57 -37.27
N LEU A 152 1.57 -13.29 -37.68
CA LEU A 152 2.27 -12.85 -38.89
C LEU A 152 3.79 -12.80 -38.71
N PHE A 153 4.23 -12.29 -37.57
CA PHE A 153 5.62 -11.93 -37.32
C PHE A 153 6.31 -12.83 -36.29
N ASN A 154 5.60 -13.69 -35.55
CA ASN A 154 6.30 -14.70 -34.76
C ASN A 154 6.63 -15.92 -35.62
N GLY A 155 7.88 -16.35 -35.49
CA GLY A 155 8.41 -17.53 -36.15
C GLY A 155 9.34 -17.17 -37.31
N PRO A 156 10.06 -18.17 -37.83
CA PRO A 156 11.12 -17.91 -38.79
C PRO A 156 10.56 -17.31 -40.08
N THR A 157 11.28 -16.32 -40.62
CA THR A 157 11.00 -15.70 -41.92
C THR A 157 12.05 -16.13 -42.96
N PRO A 158 12.04 -17.40 -43.41
CA PRO A 158 13.09 -17.96 -44.28
C PRO A 158 13.15 -17.29 -45.67
N GLU A 159 12.13 -16.50 -46.01
CA GLU A 159 12.04 -15.71 -47.24
C GLU A 159 12.86 -14.41 -47.18
N ILE A 160 13.27 -13.97 -45.99
CA ILE A 160 14.10 -12.78 -45.76
C ILE A 160 15.53 -13.25 -45.41
N PRO A 161 16.51 -13.17 -46.33
CA PRO A 161 17.84 -13.72 -46.10
C PRO A 161 18.55 -13.08 -44.91
N GLY A 162 18.98 -13.92 -43.96
CA GLY A 162 19.78 -13.51 -42.80
C GLY A 162 19.03 -12.67 -41.76
N GLU A 163 17.70 -12.70 -41.77
CA GLU A 163 16.87 -12.09 -40.74
C GLU A 163 16.77 -13.00 -39.51
N ASP A 164 16.37 -14.26 -39.69
CA ASP A 164 16.35 -15.31 -38.65
C ASP A 164 17.69 -15.42 -37.89
N ASP A 165 18.82 -15.36 -38.61
CA ASP A 165 20.16 -15.43 -38.01
C ASP A 165 20.42 -14.26 -37.05
N LYS A 166 19.90 -13.06 -37.38
CA LYS A 166 20.04 -11.87 -36.54
C LYS A 166 19.06 -11.91 -35.37
N GLU A 167 17.83 -12.37 -35.57
CA GLU A 167 16.87 -12.56 -34.49
C GLU A 167 17.40 -13.53 -33.44
N ASN A 168 17.96 -14.67 -33.88
CA ASN A 168 18.58 -15.64 -33.00
C ASN A 168 19.78 -15.04 -32.24
N ALA A 169 20.66 -14.30 -32.92
CA ALA A 169 21.78 -13.64 -32.25
C ALA A 169 21.34 -12.61 -31.19
N VAL A 170 20.25 -11.86 -31.44
CA VAL A 170 19.67 -10.94 -30.45
C VAL A 170 19.03 -11.70 -29.30
N HIS A 171 18.31 -12.78 -29.59
CA HIS A 171 17.70 -13.64 -28.57
C HIS A 171 18.74 -14.23 -27.63
N GLU A 172 19.80 -14.85 -28.18
CA GLU A 172 20.92 -15.39 -27.39
C GLU A 172 21.59 -14.30 -26.54
N ALA A 173 21.86 -13.13 -27.12
CA ALA A 173 22.43 -12.02 -26.37
C ALA A 173 21.51 -11.54 -25.24
N SER A 174 20.19 -11.49 -25.48
CA SER A 174 19.18 -11.10 -24.49
C SER A 174 19.08 -12.10 -23.34
N GLU A 175 19.13 -13.40 -23.63
CA GLU A 175 19.14 -14.46 -22.61
C GLU A 175 20.37 -14.35 -21.72
N ILE A 176 21.55 -14.16 -22.33
CA ILE A 176 22.81 -13.97 -21.59
C ILE A 176 22.73 -12.73 -20.71
N VAL A 177 22.27 -11.59 -21.25
CA VAL A 177 22.13 -10.34 -20.49
C VAL A 177 21.14 -10.50 -19.34
N SER A 178 20.00 -11.16 -19.57
CA SER A 178 18.99 -11.40 -18.54
C SER A 178 19.51 -12.28 -17.42
N ALA A 179 20.23 -13.36 -17.75
CA ALA A 179 20.87 -14.23 -16.77
C ALA A 179 21.94 -13.49 -15.96
N MET A 180 22.77 -12.68 -16.63
CA MET A 180 23.80 -11.86 -15.97
C MET A 180 23.19 -10.78 -15.08
N GLN A 181 22.09 -10.15 -15.49
CA GLN A 181 21.38 -9.16 -14.68
C GLN A 181 20.75 -9.81 -13.45
N ALA A 182 20.11 -10.97 -13.60
CA ALA A 182 19.58 -11.72 -12.47
C ALA A 182 20.68 -12.08 -11.46
N HIS A 183 21.85 -12.52 -11.95
CA HIS A 183 23.01 -12.79 -11.09
C HIS A 183 23.55 -11.51 -10.42
N LEU A 184 23.60 -10.39 -11.14
CA LEU A 184 24.05 -9.12 -10.57
C LEU A 184 23.09 -8.60 -9.50
N ASP A 185 21.78 -8.79 -9.69
CA ASP A 185 20.75 -8.37 -8.75
C ASP A 185 20.80 -9.20 -7.47
N THR A 186 20.97 -10.53 -7.57
CA THR A 186 21.15 -11.39 -6.38
C THR A 186 22.42 -11.03 -5.61
N GLU A 187 23.54 -10.83 -6.30
CA GLU A 187 24.80 -10.37 -5.68
C GLU A 187 24.66 -9.01 -5.01
N THR A 188 23.96 -8.07 -5.64
CA THR A 188 23.74 -6.72 -5.10
C THR A 188 22.88 -6.77 -3.85
N GLN A 189 21.83 -7.60 -3.84
CA GLN A 189 20.97 -7.79 -2.67
C GLN A 189 21.72 -8.48 -1.52
N ALA A 190 22.48 -9.54 -1.81
CA ALA A 190 23.32 -10.22 -0.82
C ALA A 190 24.37 -9.26 -0.22
N ARG A 191 25.04 -8.45 -1.06
CA ARG A 191 25.98 -7.42 -0.60
C ARG A 191 25.32 -6.39 0.32
N ALA A 192 24.11 -5.94 -0.01
CA ALA A 192 23.39 -4.99 0.82
C ALA A 192 23.07 -5.58 2.21
N LEU A 193 22.56 -6.82 2.25
CA LEU A 193 22.29 -7.54 3.49
C LEU A 193 23.56 -7.71 4.34
N LEU A 194 24.69 -8.06 3.72
CA LEU A 194 25.97 -8.21 4.40
C LEU A 194 26.50 -6.88 4.95
N LEU A 195 26.33 -5.77 4.22
CA LEU A 195 26.70 -4.45 4.70
C LEU A 195 25.86 -4.03 5.91
N ASP A 196 24.57 -4.34 5.91
CA ASP A 196 23.69 -4.05 7.04
C ASP A 196 23.97 -4.97 8.24
N ALA A 197 24.28 -6.24 8.00
CA ALA A 197 24.75 -7.17 9.03
C ALA A 197 26.04 -6.65 9.67
N LYS A 198 27.00 -6.17 8.87
CA LYS A 198 28.23 -5.56 9.38
C LYS A 198 27.95 -4.33 10.26
N LYS A 199 26.99 -3.48 9.89
CA LYS A 199 26.59 -2.32 10.72
C LYS A 199 26.00 -2.79 12.05
N ALA A 200 25.07 -3.74 12.03
CA ALA A 200 24.45 -4.30 13.24
C ALA A 200 25.50 -4.97 14.15
N LEU A 201 26.49 -5.67 13.57
CA LEU A 201 27.58 -6.28 14.33
C LEU A 201 28.48 -5.22 15.02
N ASN A 202 28.73 -4.09 14.37
CA ASN A 202 29.46 -2.99 14.98
C ASN A 202 28.69 -2.39 16.17
N VAL A 203 27.36 -2.28 16.07
CA VAL A 203 26.48 -1.82 17.16
C VAL A 203 26.49 -2.83 18.32
N ALA A 204 26.37 -4.13 18.03
CA ALA A 204 26.49 -5.18 19.04
C ALA A 204 27.83 -5.10 19.78
N THR A 205 28.93 -4.95 19.04
CA THR A 205 30.28 -4.81 19.59
C THR A 205 30.42 -3.57 20.47
N PHE A 206 29.80 -2.46 20.08
CA PHE A 206 29.78 -1.24 20.87
C PHE A 206 29.08 -1.45 22.23
N HIS A 207 27.88 -2.03 22.23
CA HIS A 207 27.14 -2.29 23.46
C HIS A 207 27.81 -3.34 24.36
N ILE A 208 28.49 -4.34 23.80
CA ILE A 208 29.32 -5.28 24.58
C ILE A 208 30.44 -4.53 25.32
N LYS A 209 31.10 -3.57 24.65
CA LYS A 209 32.13 -2.73 25.30
C LYS A 209 31.54 -1.86 26.41
N GLU A 210 30.39 -1.24 26.21
CA GLU A 210 29.70 -0.49 27.28
C GLU A 210 29.32 -1.38 28.48
N ALA A 211 28.89 -2.62 28.21
CA ALA A 211 28.60 -3.59 29.26
C ALA A 211 29.86 -3.98 30.05
N LEU A 212 31.01 -4.11 29.38
CA LEU A 212 32.31 -4.37 30.01
C LEU A 212 32.81 -3.15 30.82
N ASP A 213 32.66 -1.94 30.32
CA ASP A 213 33.10 -0.73 31.04
C ASP A 213 32.23 -0.49 32.29
N SER A 214 30.92 -0.72 32.20
CA SER A 214 30.02 -0.72 33.36
C SER A 214 30.25 -1.91 34.30
N ALA A 215 31.01 -2.94 33.89
CA ALA A 215 31.47 -4.04 34.74
C ALA A 215 32.40 -3.58 35.87
N TYR A 216 33.17 -2.53 35.61
CA TYR A 216 34.15 -1.99 36.54
C TYR A 216 33.50 -1.29 37.75
N TRP A 217 32.31 -0.72 37.57
CA TRP A 217 31.60 0.03 38.60
C TRP A 217 30.65 -0.86 39.40
N ARG A 218 30.67 -0.74 40.73
CA ARG A 218 29.75 -1.44 41.64
C ARG A 218 28.58 -0.54 42.02
N GLY A 219 27.36 -1.07 41.95
CA GLY A 219 26.13 -0.38 42.38
C GLY A 219 24.92 -0.78 41.55
N MET A 220 23.72 -0.49 42.06
CA MET A 220 22.46 -0.82 41.38
C MET A 220 22.34 -0.16 40.00
N LEU A 221 22.76 1.10 39.86
CA LEU A 221 22.75 1.82 38.59
C LEU A 221 23.72 1.22 37.55
N ALA A 222 24.90 0.79 37.98
CA ALA A 222 25.87 0.12 37.11
C ALA A 222 25.37 -1.28 36.67
N GLY A 223 24.66 -1.99 37.54
CA GLY A 223 23.99 -3.24 37.20
C GLY A 223 22.88 -3.06 36.16
N MET A 224 22.04 -2.02 36.32
CA MET A 224 21.00 -1.69 35.34
C MET A 224 21.58 -1.27 33.99
N ALA A 225 22.64 -0.44 34.00
CA ALA A 225 23.33 -0.02 32.78
C ALA A 225 23.91 -1.21 32.02
N ARG A 226 24.57 -2.14 32.73
CA ARG A 226 25.10 -3.37 32.15
C ARG A 226 24.03 -4.26 31.54
N ALA A 227 22.92 -4.47 32.26
CA ALA A 227 21.81 -5.27 31.76
C ALA A 227 21.20 -4.68 30.49
N ASN A 228 21.04 -3.35 30.46
CA ASN A 228 20.54 -2.63 29.28
C ASN A 228 21.50 -2.75 28.08
N SER A 229 22.81 -2.54 28.28
CA SER A 229 23.79 -2.70 27.22
C SER A 229 23.87 -4.15 26.72
N LEU A 230 23.77 -5.15 27.60
CA LEU A 230 23.76 -6.55 27.18
C LEU A 230 22.51 -6.91 26.36
N SER A 231 21.33 -6.42 26.79
CA SER A 231 20.09 -6.61 26.05
C SER A 231 20.13 -5.97 24.66
N ASN A 232 20.66 -4.75 24.53
CA ASN A 232 20.84 -4.08 23.24
C ASN A 232 21.85 -4.82 22.34
N ALA A 233 22.90 -5.39 22.92
CA ALA A 233 23.86 -6.21 22.19
C ALA A 233 23.21 -7.50 21.67
N GLU A 234 22.36 -8.14 22.45
CA GLU A 234 21.62 -9.35 22.06
C GLU A 234 20.61 -9.07 20.95
N GLU A 235 19.87 -7.96 21.03
CA GLU A 235 18.97 -7.52 19.95
C GLU A 235 19.74 -7.30 18.63
N SER A 236 20.89 -6.62 18.72
CA SER A 236 21.76 -6.38 17.56
C SER A 236 22.34 -7.70 17.01
N ALA A 237 22.69 -8.64 17.87
CA ALA A 237 23.17 -9.97 17.46
C ALA A 237 22.09 -10.80 16.75
N ALA A 238 20.85 -10.78 17.25
CA ALA A 238 19.72 -11.42 16.59
C ALA A 238 19.44 -10.80 15.21
N GLN A 239 19.59 -9.47 15.08
CA GLN A 239 19.47 -8.78 13.79
C GLN A 239 20.56 -9.22 12.80
N VAL A 240 21.81 -9.36 13.25
CA VAL A 240 22.92 -9.91 12.43
C VAL A 240 22.55 -11.30 11.92
N GLN A 241 22.07 -12.19 12.79
CA GLN A 241 21.73 -13.55 12.42
C GLN A 241 20.60 -13.60 11.38
N MET A 242 19.55 -12.79 11.55
CA MET A 242 18.48 -12.68 10.57
C MET A 242 19.00 -12.19 9.20
N LEU A 243 19.85 -11.15 9.18
CA LEU A 243 20.39 -10.59 7.94
C LEU A 243 21.32 -11.57 7.23
N MET A 244 22.16 -12.30 7.99
CA MET A 244 23.04 -13.34 7.46
C MET A 244 22.25 -14.52 6.88
N ASN A 245 21.20 -14.98 7.55
CA ASN A 245 20.35 -16.06 7.05
C ASN A 245 19.66 -15.66 5.72
N ARG A 246 19.14 -14.42 5.65
CA ARG A 246 18.58 -13.89 4.39
C ARG A 246 19.62 -13.77 3.28
N ALA A 247 20.84 -13.34 3.62
CA ALA A 247 21.92 -13.25 2.62
C ALA A 247 22.30 -14.63 2.07
N TRP A 248 22.32 -15.64 2.94
CA TRP A 248 22.57 -17.04 2.55
C TRP A 248 21.44 -17.62 1.68
N GLU A 249 20.18 -17.37 2.03
CA GLU A 249 19.03 -17.79 1.22
C GLU A 249 19.07 -17.18 -0.20
N GLN A 250 19.53 -15.93 -0.32
CA GLN A 250 19.64 -15.23 -1.60
C GLN A 250 20.88 -15.63 -2.41
N GLN A 251 22.01 -15.88 -1.74
CA GLN A 251 23.26 -16.28 -2.38
C GLN A 251 23.95 -17.34 -1.51
N PRO A 252 23.83 -18.65 -1.85
CA PRO A 252 24.43 -19.75 -1.09
C PRO A 252 25.96 -19.69 -0.98
N ALA A 253 26.64 -18.90 -1.82
CA ALA A 253 28.07 -18.64 -1.70
C ALA A 253 28.44 -17.83 -0.43
N VAL A 254 27.47 -17.12 0.17
CA VAL A 254 27.66 -16.45 1.47
C VAL A 254 27.75 -17.50 2.57
N GLN A 255 28.83 -17.52 3.34
CA GLN A 255 28.95 -18.49 4.44
C GLN A 255 28.03 -18.11 5.60
N SER A 256 27.36 -19.11 6.18
CA SER A 256 26.62 -18.91 7.43
C SER A 256 27.57 -18.57 8.57
N LEU A 257 27.19 -17.61 9.41
CA LEU A 257 27.96 -17.18 10.57
C LEU A 257 27.78 -18.11 11.79
N GLY A 258 26.82 -19.06 11.72
CA GLY A 258 26.37 -19.85 12.87
C GLY A 258 25.50 -19.06 13.84
N ASP A 259 25.13 -19.68 14.96
CA ASP A 259 24.34 -19.03 16.00
C ASP A 259 25.18 -17.99 16.76
N LEU A 260 24.68 -16.74 16.78
CA LEU A 260 25.33 -15.63 17.47
C LEU A 260 24.59 -15.33 18.77
N HIS A 261 25.17 -15.71 19.90
CA HIS A 261 24.61 -15.45 21.21
C HIS A 261 25.52 -14.53 22.03
N VAL A 262 24.91 -13.54 22.67
CA VAL A 262 25.58 -12.70 23.67
C VAL A 262 25.45 -13.41 25.01
N ALA A 263 26.57 -13.68 25.67
CA ALA A 263 26.56 -14.42 26.93
C ALA A 263 25.77 -13.68 28.01
N GLU A 264 24.61 -14.23 28.40
CA GLU A 264 23.90 -13.78 29.60
C GLU A 264 24.76 -14.01 30.84
N THR A 265 24.64 -13.09 31.79
CA THR A 265 25.47 -12.96 33.00
C THR A 265 25.80 -14.30 33.68
N GLY A 266 27.02 -14.80 33.43
CA GLY A 266 27.58 -15.99 34.09
C GLY A 266 29.01 -16.32 33.69
N THR A 267 29.34 -16.29 32.40
CA THR A 267 30.69 -16.59 31.89
C THR A 267 30.87 -15.95 30.53
N VAL A 268 31.83 -15.02 30.41
CA VAL A 268 32.17 -14.36 29.14
C VAL A 268 32.95 -15.34 28.27
N ASP A 269 32.26 -15.94 27.30
CA ASP A 269 32.90 -16.51 26.12
C ASP A 269 31.97 -16.27 24.92
N VAL A 270 32.29 -15.27 24.11
CA VAL A 270 31.63 -15.07 22.81
C VAL A 270 32.24 -16.12 21.89
N VAL A 271 31.64 -17.31 21.87
CA VAL A 271 32.10 -18.41 21.02
C VAL A 271 31.63 -18.14 19.60
N PHE A 272 32.52 -17.63 18.77
CA PHE A 272 32.35 -17.68 17.31
C PHE A 272 32.49 -19.14 16.87
N ASN A 273 31.39 -19.89 16.83
CA ASN A 273 31.41 -21.25 16.29
C ASN A 273 31.35 -21.20 14.76
N ASN A 274 32.42 -20.68 14.15
CA ASN A 274 32.65 -20.82 12.72
C ASN A 274 34.08 -21.29 12.51
N SER A 275 34.22 -22.52 12.00
CA SER A 275 35.45 -23.28 11.79
C SER A 275 36.44 -22.65 10.80
N PHE A 276 36.17 -21.45 10.29
CA PHE A 276 37.03 -20.73 9.35
C PHE A 276 37.66 -19.43 9.89
N VAL A 277 37.25 -18.91 11.06
CA VAL A 277 37.85 -17.68 11.62
C VAL A 277 38.93 -17.97 12.68
N ALA A 278 38.98 -19.18 13.22
CA ALA A 278 39.93 -19.54 14.28
C ALA A 278 41.36 -19.86 13.80
N MET A 279 41.58 -20.09 12.50
CA MET A 279 42.91 -20.41 11.96
C MET A 279 43.63 -19.26 11.26
N ASP A 280 42.94 -18.20 10.80
CA ASP A 280 43.60 -17.12 10.03
C ASP A 280 44.01 -15.89 10.87
N VAL A 281 43.33 -15.62 12.00
CA VAL A 281 43.64 -14.43 12.82
C VAL A 281 44.90 -14.61 13.67
N ARG A 282 45.20 -15.85 14.10
CA ARG A 282 46.38 -16.14 14.94
C ARG A 282 47.69 -16.03 14.15
N ASP A 283 47.67 -16.43 12.89
CA ASP A 283 48.84 -16.38 12.02
C ASP A 283 49.09 -14.94 11.50
N ARG A 284 48.03 -14.18 11.19
CA ARG A 284 48.18 -12.77 10.77
C ARG A 284 48.61 -11.80 11.86
N ILE A 285 48.33 -12.10 13.14
CA ILE A 285 48.87 -11.33 14.28
C ILE A 285 50.34 -11.69 14.54
N ARG A 286 50.73 -12.95 14.34
CA ARG A 286 52.14 -13.36 14.45
C ARG A 286 53.01 -12.79 13.30
N ASP A 287 52.43 -12.66 12.10
CA ASP A 287 53.11 -12.08 10.94
C ASP A 287 53.13 -10.53 10.95
N SER A 288 52.38 -9.88 11.85
CA SER A 288 52.42 -8.42 12.02
C SER A 288 53.29 -7.94 13.19
N GLU A 289 53.98 -8.87 13.87
CA GLU A 289 55.03 -8.59 14.86
C GLU A 289 56.46 -8.84 14.32
N GLN A 290 56.63 -8.90 12.99
CA GLN A 290 57.93 -8.78 12.31
C GLN A 290 57.94 -7.60 11.33
#